data_AF-A0A7J4TAY7-F1
#
_entry.id   AF-A0A7J4TAY7-F1
#
_cell.length_a   1.000
_cell.length_b   1.000
_cell.length_c   1.000
_cell.angle_alpha   90.00
_cell.angle_beta   90.00
_cell.angle_gamma   90.00
#
_symmetry.space_group_name_H-M   'P 1'
#
loop_
_entity.id
_entity.type
_entity.pdbx_description
1 polymer ?
#
loop_
_entity_poly.entity_id
_entity_poly.type
_entity_poly.pdbx_seq_one_letter_code
_entity_poly.pdbx_strand_id
1 'polypeptide(L)'
;MVTDLPKVNISVNDRVMLHLLEHVKQFDRYMVTAALTRKGISESCALHLPNVSRAMKSLHKKGHLEEHTRAIVGEERRQKTWQLSPSGLDIAEEIQAKAKQMEVLIRDESGTLLEVRADQVPNRLNADLSLLDVLMHAQHEGVLTYGDIRFGPIKQKKAGERPPPGRLTLLAGAHATYHFQPPNNRDVLGREKEWDTLENWFEDRTPSVVIDGIAGIGKSTLVADWLRNQMEKNLNLSVCWYPCQVWDKDLGVAVSLLHRFGIDDDHDPYHLIDTLPLTPGADFDIDAWRRRLLAYLTDAKVIRERFNENTGGPPPYWLLVLDDVHHILPESRLLLSTLLDIATKAPLRLMMISRTKLDLYDRRDVHVRGLVHEMSLKGLSISAIESWVQNLEVKPSLSPESIHEATGGHPLALELMEMYGLETHHDWFRFLDEEIINVLPEKDKELLATLAHATKPIPWSDLARACQWDGPPPKALIEHGLVTERADGMWIHEALKERLLREVGTVATERESKLENV
;
A
#
# COMPACT_ATOMS: atom_id res chain seq x y z
N MET A 1 -47.87 13.35 -22.94
CA MET A 1 -46.79 14.18 -23.53
C MET A 1 -45.50 13.67 -22.92
N VAL A 2 -44.60 13.11 -23.74
CA VAL A 2 -43.28 12.69 -23.25
C VAL A 2 -42.50 13.99 -23.04
N THR A 3 -42.40 14.43 -21.79
CA THR A 3 -41.50 15.51 -21.39
C THR A 3 -40.08 15.04 -21.68
N ASP A 4 -39.38 15.77 -22.55
CA ASP A 4 -37.98 15.52 -22.90
C ASP A 4 -37.17 15.34 -21.61
N LEU A 5 -36.49 14.20 -21.46
CA LEU A 5 -35.59 13.95 -20.33
C LEU A 5 -34.53 15.07 -20.32
N PRO A 6 -34.20 15.68 -19.16
CA PRO A 6 -33.20 16.74 -19.09
C PRO A 6 -31.86 16.20 -19.61
N LYS A 7 -31.47 16.65 -20.80
CA LYS A 7 -30.19 16.28 -21.42
C LYS A 7 -29.10 17.15 -20.83
N VAL A 8 -28.44 16.63 -19.81
CA VAL A 8 -27.22 17.24 -19.28
C VAL A 8 -26.15 17.15 -20.35
N ASN A 9 -25.61 18.30 -20.76
CA ASN A 9 -24.51 18.34 -21.70
C ASN A 9 -23.51 19.41 -21.27
N ILE A 10 -22.28 18.99 -21.05
CA ILE A 10 -21.18 19.85 -20.65
C ILE A 10 -20.10 19.79 -21.71
N SER A 11 -19.66 20.98 -22.15
CA SER A 11 -18.62 21.08 -23.15
C SER A 11 -17.28 20.58 -22.60
N VAL A 12 -16.42 20.09 -23.50
CA VAL A 12 -15.07 19.62 -23.14
C VAL A 12 -14.28 20.69 -22.37
N ASN A 13 -14.44 21.97 -22.73
CA ASN A 13 -13.77 23.07 -22.06
C ASN A 13 -14.30 23.28 -20.64
N ASP A 14 -15.62 23.23 -20.45
CA ASP A 14 -16.24 23.45 -19.14
C ASP A 14 -15.90 22.31 -18.17
N ARG A 15 -15.79 21.06 -18.65
CA ARG A 15 -15.31 19.92 -17.83
C ARG A 15 -13.91 20.19 -17.29
N VAL A 16 -12.98 20.63 -18.15
CA VAL A 16 -11.60 20.96 -17.74
C VAL A 16 -11.58 22.12 -16.75
N MET A 17 -12.41 23.15 -16.95
CA MET A 17 -12.50 24.30 -16.03
C MET A 17 -13.06 23.89 -14.66
N LEU A 18 -14.11 23.06 -14.62
CA LEU A 18 -14.69 22.54 -13.37
C LEU A 18 -13.70 21.65 -12.60
N HIS A 19 -13.03 20.74 -13.30
CA HIS A 19 -11.99 19.87 -12.71
C HIS A 19 -10.87 20.68 -12.07
N LEU A 20 -10.34 21.68 -12.78
CA LEU A 20 -9.26 22.52 -12.26
C LEU A 20 -9.73 23.41 -11.10
N LEU A 21 -10.99 23.86 -11.10
CA LEU A 21 -11.58 24.62 -10.01
C LEU A 21 -11.62 23.83 -8.69
N GLU A 22 -11.88 22.52 -8.75
CA GLU A 22 -11.87 21.65 -7.56
C GLU A 22 -10.47 21.48 -6.95
N HIS A 23 -9.42 21.77 -7.71
CA HIS A 23 -8.03 21.63 -7.30
C HIS A 23 -7.30 22.96 -7.06
N VAL A 24 -8.00 24.10 -6.96
CA VAL A 24 -7.40 25.43 -6.72
C VAL A 24 -6.47 25.46 -5.52
N LYS A 25 -6.78 24.71 -4.45
CA LYS A 25 -5.94 24.62 -3.23
C LYS A 25 -4.53 24.05 -3.48
N GLN A 26 -4.29 23.47 -4.66
CA GLN A 26 -2.99 22.93 -5.07
C GLN A 26 -2.19 23.91 -5.95
N PHE A 27 -2.78 25.01 -6.43
CA PHE A 27 -2.17 25.91 -7.41
C PHE A 27 -0.93 26.65 -6.90
N ASP A 28 -0.81 26.90 -5.59
CA ASP A 28 0.39 27.52 -5.02
C ASP A 28 1.38 26.51 -4.42
N ARG A 29 1.14 25.20 -4.60
CA ARG A 29 2.01 24.14 -4.08
C ARG A 29 3.15 23.84 -5.04
N TYR A 30 4.34 23.66 -4.47
CA TYR A 30 5.53 23.23 -5.19
C TYR A 30 5.40 21.81 -5.77
N MET A 31 4.70 20.92 -5.04
CA MET A 31 4.36 19.57 -5.45
C MET A 31 2.84 19.41 -5.49
N VAL A 32 2.34 18.82 -6.57
CA VAL A 32 0.89 18.71 -6.85
C VAL A 32 0.52 17.27 -7.24
N THR A 33 -0.75 16.91 -7.14
CA THR A 33 -1.20 15.56 -7.52
C THR A 33 -1.27 15.38 -9.04
N ALA A 34 -1.32 14.13 -9.50
CA ALA A 34 -1.44 13.79 -10.92
C ALA A 34 -2.73 14.37 -11.56
N ALA A 35 -3.71 14.76 -10.76
CA ALA A 35 -4.96 15.39 -11.19
C ALA A 35 -4.75 16.69 -11.99
N LEU A 36 -3.64 17.42 -11.79
CA LEU A 36 -3.32 18.63 -12.56
C LEU A 36 -2.56 18.33 -13.87
N THR A 37 -2.20 17.07 -14.13
CA THR A 37 -1.51 16.66 -15.36
C THR A 37 -2.50 16.39 -16.49
N ARG A 38 -1.99 16.28 -17.72
CA ARG A 38 -2.81 15.98 -18.90
C ARG A 38 -3.52 14.64 -18.73
N LYS A 39 -2.84 13.66 -18.11
CA LYS A 39 -3.37 12.32 -17.89
C LYS A 39 -4.48 12.34 -16.83
N GLY A 40 -4.25 12.98 -15.69
CA GLY A 40 -5.26 13.11 -14.63
C GLY A 40 -6.49 13.91 -15.06
N ILE A 41 -6.32 14.97 -15.84
CA ILE A 41 -7.45 15.71 -16.45
C ILE A 41 -8.22 14.81 -17.43
N SER A 42 -7.51 13.98 -18.21
CA SER A 42 -8.11 13.00 -19.13
C SER A 42 -8.99 12.00 -18.39
N GLU A 43 -8.48 11.43 -17.31
CA GLU A 43 -9.13 10.43 -16.48
C GLU A 43 -10.38 11.01 -15.80
N SER A 44 -10.23 12.15 -15.13
CA SER A 44 -11.32 12.78 -14.35
C SER A 44 -12.43 13.36 -15.25
N CYS A 45 -12.10 13.87 -16.44
CA CYS A 45 -13.10 14.39 -17.38
C CYS A 45 -13.66 13.33 -18.35
N ALA A 46 -13.22 12.07 -18.24
CA ALA A 46 -13.48 10.98 -19.19
C ALA A 46 -13.26 11.39 -20.66
N LEU A 47 -12.11 12.01 -20.95
CA LEU A 47 -11.74 12.48 -22.28
C LEU A 47 -10.57 11.67 -22.83
N HIS A 48 -10.49 11.51 -24.15
CA HIS A 48 -9.26 11.05 -24.80
C HIS A 48 -8.18 12.14 -24.77
N LEU A 49 -6.93 11.74 -24.53
CA LEU A 49 -5.75 12.64 -24.41
C LEU A 49 -5.64 13.72 -25.51
N PRO A 50 -5.91 13.44 -26.82
CA PRO A 50 -5.86 14.47 -27.86
C PRO A 50 -6.91 15.56 -27.68
N ASN A 51 -8.09 15.24 -27.15
CA ASN A 51 -9.17 16.19 -26.91
C ASN A 51 -8.83 17.10 -25.73
N VAL A 52 -8.20 16.55 -24.69
CA VAL A 52 -7.66 17.33 -23.56
C VAL A 52 -6.60 18.31 -24.05
N SER A 53 -5.65 17.87 -24.88
CA SER A 53 -4.63 18.77 -25.46
C SER A 53 -5.24 19.90 -26.30
N ARG A 54 -6.31 19.63 -27.06
CA ARG A 54 -7.01 20.67 -27.84
C ARG A 54 -7.74 21.66 -26.93
N ALA A 55 -8.42 21.18 -25.89
CA ALA A 55 -9.13 22.01 -24.92
C ALA A 55 -8.15 22.91 -24.14
N MET A 56 -7.08 22.33 -23.58
CA MET A 56 -6.05 23.09 -22.86
C MET A 56 -5.40 24.16 -23.76
N LYS A 57 -5.07 23.82 -25.02
CA LYS A 57 -4.52 24.79 -25.97
C LYS A 57 -5.50 25.93 -26.29
N SER A 58 -6.80 25.62 -26.41
CA SER A 58 -7.84 26.62 -26.64
C SER A 58 -8.00 27.56 -25.45
N LEU A 59 -8.10 27.00 -24.24
CA LEU A 59 -8.27 27.75 -22.99
C LEU A 59 -7.03 28.58 -22.63
N HIS A 60 -5.84 28.04 -22.85
CA HIS A 60 -4.58 28.77 -22.68
C HIS A 60 -4.47 29.95 -23.65
N LYS A 61 -4.84 29.77 -24.93
CA LYS A 61 -4.87 30.86 -25.93
C LYS A 61 -5.83 31.99 -25.55
N LYS A 62 -6.92 31.67 -24.84
CA LYS A 62 -7.88 32.67 -24.32
C LYS A 62 -7.42 33.32 -23.00
N GLY A 63 -6.30 32.89 -22.44
CA GLY A 63 -5.75 33.43 -21.19
C GLY A 63 -6.42 32.89 -19.92
N HIS A 64 -7.17 31.78 -20.00
CA HIS A 64 -7.89 31.20 -18.86
C HIS A 64 -7.09 30.12 -18.10
N LEU A 65 -6.01 29.61 -18.70
CA LEU A 65 -5.15 28.61 -18.09
C LEU A 65 -3.70 29.07 -18.10
N GLU A 66 -2.97 28.67 -17.07
CA GLU A 66 -1.52 28.77 -16.99
C GLU A 66 -0.90 27.37 -17.04
N GLU A 67 0.19 27.25 -17.78
CA GLU A 67 0.98 26.02 -17.85
C GLU A 67 2.22 26.17 -16.97
N HIS A 68 2.43 25.19 -16.09
CA HIS A 68 3.57 25.13 -15.19
C HIS A 68 4.24 23.77 -15.29
N THR A 69 5.53 23.69 -14.96
CA THR A 69 6.23 22.41 -14.81
C THR A 69 6.41 22.13 -13.33
N ARG A 70 5.83 21.06 -12.79
CA ARG A 70 5.81 20.79 -11.34
C ARG A 70 6.09 19.32 -11.03
N ALA A 71 6.56 19.08 -9.81
CA ALA A 71 6.73 17.72 -9.30
C ALA A 71 5.34 17.12 -9.00
N ILE A 72 5.14 15.87 -9.40
CA ILE A 72 3.88 15.16 -9.16
C ILE A 72 4.06 14.20 -7.99
N VAL A 73 3.09 14.16 -7.07
CA VAL A 73 3.09 13.19 -5.96
C VAL A 73 3.14 11.77 -6.51
N GLY A 74 4.16 11.00 -6.11
CA GLY A 74 4.34 9.61 -6.55
C GLY A 74 5.06 9.44 -7.90
N GLU A 75 5.54 10.51 -8.51
CA GLU A 75 6.33 10.42 -9.75
C GLU A 75 7.68 11.14 -9.66
N GLU A 76 8.72 10.51 -10.19
CA GLU A 76 10.10 11.02 -10.19
C GLU A 76 10.31 12.21 -11.14
N ARG A 77 9.50 12.30 -12.20
CA ARG A 77 9.68 13.30 -13.25
C ARG A 77 8.71 14.45 -13.08
N ARG A 78 9.23 15.68 -13.14
CA ARG A 78 8.39 16.88 -13.23
C ARG A 78 7.58 16.82 -14.51
N GLN A 79 6.27 16.98 -14.38
CA GLN A 79 5.36 17.00 -15.50
C GLN A 79 4.81 18.40 -15.73
N LYS A 80 4.28 18.61 -16.93
CA LYS A 80 3.44 19.78 -17.22
C LYS A 80 2.13 19.64 -16.45
N THR A 81 1.77 20.72 -15.78
CA THR A 81 0.55 20.86 -14.98
C THR A 81 -0.18 22.12 -15.40
N TRP A 82 -1.50 22.08 -15.35
CA TRP A 82 -2.34 23.22 -15.73
C TRP A 82 -3.11 23.71 -14.51
N GLN A 83 -3.25 25.02 -14.41
CA GLN A 83 -4.07 25.68 -13.40
C GLN A 83 -4.87 26.82 -14.02
N LEU A 84 -5.92 27.27 -13.34
CA LEU A 84 -6.70 28.42 -13.77
C LEU A 84 -5.89 29.70 -13.55
N SER A 85 -5.91 30.61 -14.53
CA SER A 85 -5.46 31.99 -14.32
C SER A 85 -6.51 32.75 -13.48
N PRO A 86 -6.21 33.96 -12.97
CA PRO A 86 -7.22 34.75 -12.25
C PRO A 86 -8.51 34.96 -13.06
N SER A 87 -8.40 35.28 -14.36
CA SER A 87 -9.57 35.40 -15.23
C SER A 87 -10.24 34.05 -15.54
N GLY A 88 -9.48 32.96 -15.52
CA GLY A 88 -10.00 31.60 -15.63
C GLY A 88 -10.78 31.17 -14.39
N LEU A 89 -10.40 31.64 -13.20
CA LEU A 89 -11.09 31.37 -11.94
C LEU A 89 -12.50 31.97 -11.97
N ASP A 90 -12.62 33.25 -12.32
CA ASP A 90 -13.91 33.95 -12.42
C ASP A 90 -14.87 33.21 -13.38
N ILE A 91 -14.35 32.80 -14.54
CA ILE A 91 -15.14 32.06 -15.54
C ILE A 91 -15.49 30.66 -15.04
N ALA A 92 -14.58 29.96 -14.38
CA ALA A 92 -14.84 28.64 -13.81
C ALA A 92 -15.92 28.71 -12.72
N GLU A 93 -15.91 29.75 -11.89
CA GLU A 93 -16.94 29.98 -10.86
C GLU A 93 -18.31 30.26 -11.49
N GLU A 94 -18.38 31.04 -12.57
CA GLU A 94 -19.61 31.24 -13.32
C GLU A 94 -20.13 29.94 -13.96
N ILE A 95 -19.23 29.13 -14.51
CA ILE A 95 -19.57 27.80 -15.06
C ILE A 95 -20.09 26.89 -13.94
N GLN A 96 -19.43 26.89 -12.77
CA GLN A 96 -19.84 26.11 -11.61
C GLN A 96 -21.22 26.56 -11.10
N ALA A 97 -21.48 27.86 -11.03
CA ALA A 97 -22.78 28.40 -10.61
C ALA A 97 -23.91 27.97 -11.54
N LYS A 98 -23.68 27.96 -12.86
CA LYS A 98 -24.63 27.44 -13.86
C LYS A 98 -24.80 25.93 -13.75
N ALA A 99 -23.70 25.19 -13.60
CA ALA A 99 -23.67 23.73 -13.47
C ALA A 99 -24.46 23.24 -12.25
N LYS A 100 -24.34 23.93 -11.10
CA LYS A 100 -25.10 23.62 -9.88
C LYS A 100 -26.62 23.72 -10.06
N GLN A 101 -27.08 24.55 -10.98
CA GLN A 101 -28.51 24.76 -11.26
C GLN A 101 -29.07 23.80 -12.30
N MET A 102 -28.23 23.00 -12.97
CA MET A 102 -28.70 22.02 -13.95
C MET A 102 -29.56 20.96 -13.27
N GLU A 103 -30.71 20.68 -13.87
CA GLU A 103 -31.60 19.62 -13.45
C GLU A 103 -31.09 18.29 -13.97
N VAL A 104 -30.99 17.31 -13.06
CA VAL A 104 -30.49 15.98 -13.35
C VAL A 104 -31.46 14.96 -12.75
N LEU A 105 -31.62 13.84 -13.44
CA LEU A 105 -32.48 12.77 -12.97
C LEU A 105 -31.70 11.87 -12.04
N ILE A 106 -32.27 11.63 -10.86
CA ILE A 106 -31.80 10.63 -9.94
C ILE A 106 -32.90 9.61 -9.67
N ARG A 107 -32.50 8.38 -9.38
CA ARG A 107 -33.35 7.38 -8.76
C ARG A 107 -32.95 7.31 -7.30
N ASP A 108 -33.84 7.76 -6.43
CA ASP A 108 -33.57 7.77 -4.98
C ASP A 108 -33.60 6.35 -4.39
N GLU A 109 -33.37 6.24 -3.07
CA GLU A 109 -33.39 4.97 -2.33
C GLU A 109 -34.73 4.21 -2.46
N SER A 110 -35.84 4.92 -2.71
CA SER A 110 -37.16 4.31 -2.93
C SER A 110 -37.37 3.79 -4.36
N GLY A 111 -36.40 3.99 -5.25
CA GLY A 111 -36.52 3.68 -6.67
C GLY A 111 -37.32 4.73 -7.45
N THR A 112 -37.68 5.85 -6.82
CA THR A 112 -38.46 6.93 -7.43
C THR A 112 -37.54 7.81 -8.26
N LEU A 113 -37.96 8.08 -9.50
CA LEU A 113 -37.23 8.98 -10.38
C LEU A 113 -37.57 10.43 -10.01
N LEU A 114 -36.56 11.16 -9.55
CA LEU A 114 -36.66 12.55 -9.13
C LEU A 114 -35.79 13.41 -10.03
N GLU A 115 -36.33 14.56 -10.40
CA GLU A 115 -35.56 15.63 -11.02
C GLU A 115 -35.08 16.57 -9.92
N VAL A 116 -33.76 16.69 -9.78
CA VAL A 116 -33.13 17.51 -8.74
C VAL A 116 -32.00 18.33 -9.34
N ARG A 117 -31.64 19.42 -8.67
CA ARG A 117 -30.45 20.19 -9.04
C ARG A 117 -29.18 19.37 -8.79
N ALA A 118 -28.19 19.51 -9.68
CA ALA A 118 -26.91 18.81 -9.59
C ALA A 118 -26.20 18.98 -8.25
N ASP A 119 -26.31 20.14 -7.59
CA ASP A 119 -25.70 20.40 -6.28
C ASP A 119 -26.35 19.66 -5.11
N GLN A 120 -27.58 19.18 -5.28
CA GLN A 120 -28.32 18.42 -4.27
C GLN A 120 -28.10 16.92 -4.38
N VAL A 121 -27.57 16.44 -5.52
CA VAL A 121 -27.42 15.01 -5.82
C VAL A 121 -26.53 14.26 -4.82
N PRO A 122 -25.33 14.74 -4.44
CA PRO A 122 -24.47 13.98 -3.52
C PRO A 122 -25.17 13.70 -2.19
N ASN A 123 -25.93 14.68 -1.70
CA ASN A 123 -26.72 14.54 -0.47
C ASN A 123 -27.93 13.63 -0.64
N ARG A 124 -28.60 13.66 -1.80
CA ARG A 124 -29.76 12.80 -2.09
C ARG A 124 -29.38 11.35 -2.34
N LEU A 125 -28.19 11.12 -2.90
CA LEU A 125 -27.65 9.79 -3.16
C LEU A 125 -26.80 9.25 -2.00
N ASN A 126 -26.59 10.05 -0.95
CA ASN A 126 -25.68 9.75 0.16
C ASN A 126 -24.28 9.34 -0.34
N ALA A 127 -23.79 9.95 -1.42
CA ALA A 127 -22.55 9.59 -2.09
C ALA A 127 -21.55 10.75 -2.05
N ASP A 128 -20.25 10.43 -2.07
CA ASP A 128 -19.17 11.43 -2.09
C ASP A 128 -18.82 11.81 -3.54
N LEU A 129 -19.79 12.40 -4.24
CA LEU A 129 -19.64 12.81 -5.64
C LEU A 129 -19.26 14.28 -5.76
N SER A 130 -18.29 14.58 -6.63
CA SER A 130 -18.03 15.95 -7.06
C SER A 130 -19.16 16.45 -7.98
N LEU A 131 -19.23 17.77 -8.20
CA LEU A 131 -20.20 18.33 -9.13
C LEU A 131 -19.91 17.86 -10.56
N LEU A 132 -18.64 17.69 -10.93
CA LEU A 132 -18.24 17.16 -12.22
C LEU A 132 -18.69 15.71 -12.41
N ASP A 133 -18.54 14.86 -11.38
CA ASP A 133 -18.97 13.46 -11.45
C ASP A 133 -20.47 13.34 -11.69
N VAL A 134 -21.27 14.11 -10.93
CA VAL A 134 -22.73 14.14 -11.08
C VAL A 134 -23.13 14.44 -12.53
N LEU A 135 -22.47 15.41 -13.14
CA LEU A 135 -22.82 15.87 -14.49
C LEU A 135 -22.30 14.92 -15.57
N MET A 136 -21.15 14.28 -15.35
CA MET A 136 -20.60 13.27 -16.25
C MET A 136 -21.48 12.02 -16.27
N HIS A 137 -21.90 11.52 -15.10
CA HIS A 137 -22.84 10.41 -15.02
C HIS A 137 -24.20 10.77 -15.61
N ALA A 138 -24.73 11.97 -15.34
CA ALA A 138 -25.99 12.42 -15.93
C ALA A 138 -25.91 12.50 -17.46
N GLN A 139 -24.79 12.96 -18.01
CA GLN A 139 -24.61 13.09 -19.46
C GLN A 139 -24.49 11.73 -20.17
N HIS A 140 -23.85 10.74 -19.55
CA HIS A 140 -23.60 9.44 -20.19
C HIS A 140 -24.68 8.39 -19.91
N GLU A 141 -25.35 8.47 -18.76
CA GLU A 141 -26.29 7.44 -18.29
C GLU A 141 -27.73 7.94 -18.21
N GLY A 142 -27.93 9.27 -18.19
CA GLY A 142 -29.23 9.91 -18.16
C GLY A 142 -29.94 9.88 -16.81
N VAL A 143 -29.68 8.90 -15.95
CA VAL A 143 -30.26 8.79 -14.59
C VAL A 143 -29.22 8.23 -13.62
N LEU A 144 -28.93 8.95 -12.54
CA LEU A 144 -28.03 8.47 -11.48
C LEU A 144 -28.82 7.68 -10.45
N THR A 145 -28.37 6.49 -10.06
CA THR A 145 -29.13 5.62 -9.15
C THR A 145 -28.51 5.55 -7.76
N TYR A 146 -29.35 5.65 -6.72
CA TYR A 146 -28.94 5.43 -5.35
C TYR A 146 -28.32 4.04 -5.17
N GLY A 147 -27.16 3.99 -4.53
CA GLY A 147 -26.42 2.74 -4.32
C GLY A 147 -25.68 2.21 -5.55
N ASP A 148 -25.52 3.02 -6.61
CA ASP A 148 -24.57 2.70 -7.66
C ASP A 148 -23.16 2.61 -7.08
N ILE A 149 -22.54 1.45 -7.25
CA ILE A 149 -21.21 1.13 -6.73
C ILE A 149 -20.12 2.10 -7.20
N ARG A 150 -20.35 2.80 -8.33
CA ARG A 150 -19.42 3.76 -8.92
C ARG A 150 -19.35 5.07 -8.15
N PHE A 151 -20.32 5.37 -7.30
CA PHE A 151 -20.40 6.62 -6.54
C PHE A 151 -19.71 6.56 -5.16
N GLY A 152 -19.02 5.45 -4.87
CA GLY A 152 -18.34 5.24 -3.60
C GLY A 152 -19.27 4.82 -2.45
N PRO A 153 -18.73 4.65 -1.23
CA PRO A 153 -19.49 4.15 -0.10
C PRO A 153 -20.63 5.10 0.30
N ILE A 154 -21.83 4.54 0.47
CA ILE A 154 -23.03 5.27 0.90
C ILE A 154 -22.84 5.77 2.35
N LYS A 155 -22.91 7.08 2.57
CA LYS A 155 -22.89 7.69 3.91
C LYS A 155 -24.22 7.43 4.62
N GLN A 156 -24.29 6.39 5.46
CA GLN A 156 -25.49 6.16 6.29
C GLN A 156 -25.65 7.23 7.38
N LYS A 157 -26.75 7.99 7.36
CA LYS A 157 -27.29 8.58 8.59
C LYS A 157 -28.14 7.53 9.30
N LYS A 158 -27.75 7.12 10.50
CA LYS A 158 -28.51 6.19 11.33
C LYS A 158 -29.85 6.80 11.78
N ALA A 159 -30.95 6.12 11.46
CA ALA A 159 -32.01 5.79 12.43
C ALA A 159 -32.94 4.70 11.86
N GLY A 160 -32.77 3.47 12.36
CA GLY A 160 -33.81 2.44 12.54
C GLY A 160 -34.58 1.92 11.31
N GLU A 161 -34.08 0.84 10.71
CA GLU A 161 -34.78 -0.45 10.45
C GLU A 161 -33.94 -1.31 9.47
N ARG A 162 -33.86 -2.62 9.73
CA ARG A 162 -33.04 -3.58 8.96
C ARG A 162 -33.76 -4.01 7.67
N PRO A 163 -33.08 -4.11 6.51
CA PRO A 163 -33.68 -4.71 5.32
C PRO A 163 -33.52 -6.25 5.30
N PRO A 164 -34.47 -6.99 4.69
CA PRO A 164 -34.34 -8.42 4.40
C PRO A 164 -33.61 -8.67 3.06
N PRO A 165 -33.17 -9.92 2.79
CA PRO A 165 -31.98 -10.20 2.00
C PRO A 165 -32.27 -10.51 0.52
N GLY A 166 -31.28 -10.24 -0.34
CA GLY A 166 -31.32 -10.55 -1.78
C GLY A 166 -29.92 -10.76 -2.37
N ARG A 167 -29.50 -12.03 -2.31
CA ARG A 167 -28.32 -12.73 -2.88
C ARG A 167 -27.52 -12.03 -3.99
N LEU A 168 -26.27 -11.69 -3.69
CA LEU A 168 -25.19 -11.40 -4.65
C LEU A 168 -24.71 -12.70 -5.31
N THR A 169 -24.58 -12.72 -6.64
CA THR A 169 -23.76 -13.70 -7.36
C THR A 169 -22.31 -13.28 -7.23
N LEU A 170 -21.54 -14.04 -6.46
CA LEU A 170 -20.09 -13.86 -6.33
C LEU A 170 -19.43 -14.24 -7.66
N LEU A 171 -18.28 -13.61 -7.98
CA LEU A 171 -17.36 -13.96 -9.09
C LEU A 171 -17.56 -13.31 -10.48
N ALA A 172 -18.59 -12.48 -10.72
CA ALA A 172 -18.82 -11.84 -12.02
C ALA A 172 -18.13 -10.47 -12.24
N GLY A 173 -16.90 -10.27 -11.74
CA GLY A 173 -16.04 -9.18 -12.21
C GLY A 173 -15.41 -8.27 -11.15
N ALA A 174 -14.36 -8.75 -10.48
CA ALA A 174 -13.30 -7.91 -9.93
C ALA A 174 -11.96 -8.49 -10.43
N HIS A 175 -11.11 -7.68 -11.04
CA HIS A 175 -9.75 -8.10 -11.40
C HIS A 175 -9.08 -8.71 -10.17
N ALA A 176 -8.49 -9.91 -10.30
CA ALA A 176 -7.82 -10.60 -9.19
C ALA A 176 -6.82 -9.65 -8.50
N THR A 177 -7.00 -9.37 -7.21
CA THR A 177 -6.14 -8.51 -6.37
C THR A 177 -4.83 -9.19 -5.95
N TYR A 178 -4.48 -10.31 -6.56
CA TYR A 178 -3.30 -11.10 -6.26
C TYR A 178 -2.54 -11.45 -7.55
N HIS A 179 -1.27 -11.83 -7.39
CA HIS A 179 -0.38 -12.20 -8.49
C HIS A 179 0.00 -13.69 -8.43
N PHE A 180 0.18 -14.29 -9.62
CA PHE A 180 0.65 -15.69 -9.76
C PHE A 180 2.17 -15.80 -9.74
N GLN A 181 2.86 -14.68 -9.85
CA GLN A 181 4.31 -14.57 -9.87
C GLN A 181 4.72 -13.47 -8.90
N PRO A 182 5.92 -13.58 -8.28
CA PRO A 182 6.49 -12.48 -7.52
C PRO A 182 6.71 -11.25 -8.42
N PRO A 183 6.75 -10.04 -7.83
CA PRO A 183 7.10 -8.84 -8.58
C PRO A 183 8.51 -8.97 -9.21
N ASN A 184 8.68 -8.36 -10.39
CA ASN A 184 10.00 -8.26 -11.00
C ASN A 184 10.88 -7.35 -10.14
N ASN A 185 12.02 -7.86 -9.72
CA ASN A 185 13.02 -7.12 -8.92
C ASN A 185 14.42 -7.30 -9.54
N ARG A 186 15.39 -6.52 -9.06
CA ARG A 186 16.81 -6.67 -9.37
C ARG A 186 17.43 -7.84 -8.62
N ASP A 187 18.60 -8.28 -9.09
CA ASP A 187 19.43 -9.28 -8.41
C ASP A 187 19.70 -8.88 -6.95
N VAL A 188 19.47 -9.83 -6.03
CA VAL A 188 19.69 -9.64 -4.61
C VAL A 188 21.17 -9.91 -4.29
N LEU A 189 21.85 -8.94 -3.66
CA LEU A 189 23.26 -9.04 -3.32
C LEU A 189 23.46 -9.01 -1.80
N GLY A 190 24.37 -9.85 -1.28
CA GLY A 190 24.82 -9.77 0.11
C GLY A 190 23.78 -10.24 1.13
N ARG A 191 22.82 -11.07 0.71
CA ARG A 191 21.75 -11.68 1.52
C ARG A 191 21.81 -13.20 1.51
N GLU A 192 22.99 -13.77 1.27
CA GLU A 192 23.17 -15.22 1.09
C GLU A 192 22.74 -15.99 2.34
N LYS A 193 23.01 -15.46 3.54
CA LYS A 193 22.61 -16.09 4.81
C LYS A 193 21.09 -16.14 4.98
N GLU A 194 20.41 -15.03 4.67
CA GLU A 194 18.96 -14.95 4.75
C GLU A 194 18.31 -15.81 3.66
N TRP A 195 18.91 -15.86 2.47
CA TRP A 195 18.50 -16.76 1.39
C TRP A 195 18.60 -18.23 1.82
N ASP A 196 19.74 -18.65 2.38
CA ASP A 196 19.95 -20.01 2.91
C ASP A 196 18.95 -20.35 4.02
N THR A 197 18.57 -19.36 4.83
CA THR A 197 17.57 -19.55 5.88
C THR A 197 16.17 -19.78 5.31
N LEU A 198 15.80 -19.11 4.21
CA LEU A 198 14.55 -19.41 3.48
C LEU A 198 14.58 -20.80 2.83
N GLU A 199 15.72 -21.21 2.29
CA GLU A 199 15.89 -22.56 1.74
C GLU A 199 15.70 -23.62 2.82
N ASN A 200 16.39 -23.48 3.95
CA ASN A 200 16.26 -24.39 5.10
C ASN A 200 14.82 -24.45 5.62
N TRP A 201 14.15 -23.30 5.77
CA TRP A 201 12.75 -23.25 6.18
C TRP A 201 11.84 -24.07 5.25
N PHE A 202 12.05 -23.93 3.94
CA PHE A 202 11.26 -24.62 2.93
C PHE A 202 11.56 -26.13 2.88
N GLU A 203 12.81 -26.53 3.07
CA GLU A 203 13.22 -27.93 3.17
C GLU A 203 12.67 -28.61 4.43
N ASP A 204 12.72 -27.92 5.58
CA ASP A 204 12.21 -28.38 6.88
C ASP A 204 10.69 -28.57 6.90
N ARG A 205 9.99 -28.11 5.86
CA ARG A 205 8.53 -28.15 5.73
C ARG A 205 7.79 -27.43 6.86
N THR A 206 8.43 -26.42 7.43
CA THR A 206 7.81 -25.57 8.44
C THR A 206 6.58 -24.87 7.83
N PRO A 207 5.41 -24.87 8.49
CA PRO A 207 4.16 -24.33 7.92
C PRO A 207 4.24 -22.86 7.53
N SER A 208 4.95 -22.04 8.30
CA SER A 208 5.02 -20.61 8.07
C SER A 208 6.39 -20.00 8.32
N VAL A 209 6.73 -18.97 7.55
CA VAL A 209 7.83 -18.04 7.84
C VAL A 209 7.30 -16.62 7.90
N VAL A 210 7.83 -15.85 8.85
CA VAL A 210 7.58 -14.42 9.03
C VAL A 210 8.88 -13.68 8.82
N ILE A 211 8.83 -12.69 7.93
CA ILE A 211 9.97 -11.88 7.54
C ILE A 211 9.64 -10.45 7.92
N ASP A 212 10.29 -9.96 8.97
CA ASP A 212 10.10 -8.62 9.49
C ASP A 212 11.33 -7.73 9.29
N GLY A 213 11.14 -6.41 9.36
CA GLY A 213 12.23 -5.44 9.19
C GLY A 213 11.70 -4.12 8.65
N ILE A 214 12.51 -3.06 8.74
CA ILE A 214 12.08 -1.72 8.33
C ILE A 214 11.67 -1.65 6.85
N ALA A 215 10.91 -0.62 6.51
CA ALA A 215 10.59 -0.32 5.12
C ALA A 215 11.89 -0.24 4.29
N GLY A 216 11.84 -0.59 3.01
CA GLY A 216 12.99 -0.48 2.10
C GLY A 216 14.22 -1.36 2.41
N ILE A 217 14.18 -2.22 3.45
CA ILE A 217 15.30 -3.12 3.78
C ILE A 217 15.47 -4.30 2.80
N GLY A 218 14.59 -4.41 1.80
CA GLY A 218 14.63 -5.44 0.77
C GLY A 218 13.89 -6.74 1.12
N LYS A 219 12.89 -6.73 2.02
CA LYS A 219 12.12 -7.93 2.39
C LYS A 219 11.41 -8.58 1.21
N SER A 220 10.57 -7.80 0.51
CA SER A 220 9.83 -8.26 -0.66
C SER A 220 10.78 -8.61 -1.80
N THR A 221 11.92 -7.91 -1.92
CA THR A 221 12.98 -8.21 -2.89
C THR A 221 13.63 -9.58 -2.62
N LEU A 222 14.06 -9.85 -1.38
CA LEU A 222 14.63 -11.14 -1.00
C LEU A 222 13.65 -12.29 -1.27
N VAL A 223 12.39 -12.12 -0.85
CA VAL A 223 11.36 -13.13 -1.01
C VAL A 223 11.05 -13.39 -2.48
N ALA A 224 10.88 -12.33 -3.27
CA ALA A 224 10.58 -12.47 -4.69
C ALA A 224 11.72 -13.16 -5.45
N ASP A 225 12.97 -12.87 -5.11
CA ASP A 225 14.13 -13.53 -5.72
C ASP A 225 14.20 -15.02 -5.38
N TRP A 226 14.15 -15.36 -4.09
CA TRP A 226 14.09 -16.75 -3.63
C TRP A 226 12.91 -17.50 -4.27
N LEU A 227 11.75 -16.86 -4.35
CA LEU A 227 10.54 -17.48 -4.90
C LEU A 227 10.66 -17.79 -6.39
N ARG A 228 11.29 -16.91 -7.19
CA ARG A 228 11.55 -17.21 -8.60
C ARG A 228 12.39 -18.47 -8.76
N ASN A 229 13.46 -18.60 -7.97
CA ASN A 229 14.30 -19.80 -7.97
C ASN A 229 13.51 -21.06 -7.58
N GLN A 230 12.61 -20.96 -6.58
CA GLN A 230 11.77 -22.07 -6.19
C GLN A 230 10.71 -22.46 -7.22
N MET A 231 10.14 -21.48 -7.94
CA MET A 231 9.21 -21.73 -9.03
C MET A 231 9.88 -22.43 -10.22
N GLU A 232 11.16 -22.15 -10.48
CA GLU A 232 11.96 -22.86 -11.49
C GLU A 232 12.27 -24.30 -11.07
N LYS A 233 12.62 -24.52 -9.80
CA LYS A 233 12.91 -25.85 -9.24
C LYS A 233 11.66 -26.73 -9.09
N ASN A 234 10.51 -26.15 -8.72
CA ASN A 234 9.31 -26.88 -8.32
C ASN A 234 8.12 -26.56 -9.24
N LEU A 235 7.96 -27.36 -10.31
CA LEU A 235 6.89 -27.18 -11.31
C LEU A 235 5.47 -27.29 -10.74
N ASN A 236 5.29 -27.96 -9.60
CA ASN A 236 3.99 -28.13 -8.94
C ASN A 236 3.71 -27.06 -7.87
N LEU A 237 4.59 -26.06 -7.73
CA LEU A 237 4.43 -24.98 -6.76
C LEU A 237 3.41 -23.95 -7.27
N SER A 238 2.29 -23.86 -6.56
CA SER A 238 1.19 -22.97 -6.86
C SER A 238 1.28 -21.72 -5.98
N VAL A 239 1.85 -20.66 -6.53
CA VAL A 239 2.13 -19.40 -5.80
C VAL A 239 0.95 -18.45 -5.80
N CYS A 240 0.67 -17.84 -4.66
CA CYS A 240 -0.23 -16.71 -4.50
C CYS A 240 0.54 -15.56 -3.84
N TRP A 241 0.79 -14.48 -4.57
CA TRP A 241 1.35 -13.26 -3.99
C TRP A 241 0.23 -12.25 -3.77
N TYR A 242 -0.08 -11.96 -2.52
CA TYR A 242 -1.14 -11.03 -2.14
C TYR A 242 -0.52 -9.78 -1.47
N PRO A 243 -0.50 -8.62 -2.16
CA PRO A 243 -0.03 -7.36 -1.57
C PRO A 243 -1.11 -6.75 -0.69
N CYS A 244 -0.98 -6.88 0.64
CA CYS A 244 -1.97 -6.39 1.61
C CYS A 244 -2.03 -4.86 1.63
N GLN A 245 -3.23 -4.32 1.43
CA GLN A 245 -3.53 -2.89 1.48
C GLN A 245 -4.33 -2.54 2.73
N VAL A 246 -4.24 -1.28 3.16
CA VAL A 246 -4.96 -0.78 4.36
C VAL A 246 -6.49 -0.81 4.24
N TRP A 247 -7.02 -0.96 3.02
CA TRP A 247 -8.46 -1.06 2.76
C TRP A 247 -8.95 -2.50 2.58
N ASP A 248 -8.05 -3.49 2.59
CA ASP A 248 -8.45 -4.89 2.45
C ASP A 248 -9.20 -5.37 3.70
N LYS A 249 -10.21 -6.22 3.46
CA LYS A 249 -11.04 -6.82 4.51
C LYS A 249 -10.99 -8.35 4.39
N ASP A 250 -11.34 -9.05 5.47
CA ASP A 250 -11.34 -10.52 5.52
C ASP A 250 -12.04 -11.18 4.33
N LEU A 251 -13.21 -10.65 3.96
CA LEU A 251 -13.98 -11.14 2.82
C LEU A 251 -13.21 -11.01 1.51
N GLY A 252 -12.56 -9.87 1.27
CA GLY A 252 -11.80 -9.61 0.05
C GLY A 252 -10.60 -10.55 -0.07
N VAL A 253 -9.86 -10.73 1.04
CA VAL A 253 -8.74 -11.68 1.11
C VAL A 253 -9.25 -13.10 0.85
N ALA A 254 -10.31 -13.54 1.55
CA ALA A 254 -10.86 -14.89 1.41
C ALA A 254 -11.34 -15.19 -0.02
N VAL A 255 -12.06 -14.26 -0.66
CA VAL A 255 -12.52 -14.40 -2.05
C VAL A 255 -11.34 -14.56 -3.01
N SER A 256 -10.32 -13.71 -2.88
CA SER A 256 -9.11 -13.79 -3.72
C SER A 256 -8.36 -15.11 -3.53
N LEU A 257 -8.28 -15.62 -2.31
CA LEU A 257 -7.68 -16.92 -2.03
C LEU A 257 -8.49 -18.08 -2.63
N LEU A 258 -9.83 -18.05 -2.53
CA LEU A 258 -10.68 -19.08 -3.13
C LEU A 258 -10.51 -19.15 -4.64
N HIS A 259 -10.54 -17.99 -5.32
CA HIS A 259 -10.27 -17.92 -6.75
C HIS A 259 -8.89 -18.50 -7.09
N ARG A 260 -7.87 -18.19 -6.26
CA ARG A 260 -6.52 -18.75 -6.45
C ARG A 260 -6.47 -20.26 -6.27
N PHE A 261 -7.23 -20.79 -5.33
CA PHE A 261 -7.35 -22.22 -5.08
C PHE A 261 -8.19 -22.94 -6.15
N GLY A 262 -8.69 -22.22 -7.16
CA GLY A 262 -9.45 -22.77 -8.28
C GLY A 262 -10.92 -22.99 -7.96
N ILE A 263 -11.42 -22.36 -6.89
CA ILE A 263 -12.84 -22.37 -6.53
C ILE A 263 -13.56 -21.29 -7.31
N ASP A 264 -14.56 -21.70 -8.08
CA ASP A 264 -15.49 -20.82 -8.77
C ASP A 264 -16.90 -21.42 -8.80
N ASP A 265 -17.85 -20.74 -9.44
CA ASP A 265 -19.24 -21.20 -9.54
C ASP A 265 -19.37 -22.59 -10.19
N ASP A 266 -18.43 -22.96 -11.06
CA ASP A 266 -18.42 -24.24 -11.78
C ASP A 266 -17.72 -25.36 -10.98
N HIS A 267 -16.80 -25.01 -10.07
CA HIS A 267 -16.02 -25.95 -9.28
C HIS A 267 -15.93 -25.53 -7.81
N ASP A 268 -16.99 -25.85 -7.06
CA ASP A 268 -17.03 -25.68 -5.60
C ASP A 268 -17.58 -26.94 -4.88
N PRO A 269 -16.84 -28.06 -4.88
CA PRO A 269 -17.32 -29.34 -4.36
C PRO A 269 -17.53 -29.36 -2.84
N TYR A 270 -16.94 -28.41 -2.13
CA TYR A 270 -17.08 -28.26 -0.68
C TYR A 270 -17.97 -27.08 -0.29
N HIS A 271 -18.62 -26.41 -1.24
CA HIS A 271 -19.50 -25.26 -0.99
C HIS A 271 -18.80 -24.12 -0.24
N LEU A 272 -17.53 -23.83 -0.55
CA LEU A 272 -16.77 -22.72 0.02
C LEU A 272 -17.42 -21.37 -0.25
N ILE A 273 -17.99 -21.15 -1.42
CA ILE A 273 -18.66 -19.90 -1.79
C ILE A 273 -19.84 -19.64 -0.85
N ASP A 274 -20.56 -20.69 -0.42
CA ASP A 274 -21.70 -20.57 0.51
C ASP A 274 -21.28 -20.14 1.93
N THR A 275 -19.99 -20.21 2.28
CA THR A 275 -19.49 -19.68 3.57
C THR A 275 -19.20 -18.19 3.53
N LEU A 276 -19.13 -17.61 2.34
CA LEU A 276 -18.90 -16.19 2.19
C LEU A 276 -20.20 -15.42 2.48
N PRO A 277 -20.16 -14.34 3.28
CA PRO A 277 -21.32 -13.50 3.51
C PRO A 277 -21.84 -12.92 2.18
N LEU A 278 -23.10 -13.23 1.88
CA LEU A 278 -23.79 -12.76 0.68
C LEU A 278 -24.25 -11.30 0.77
N THR A 279 -24.09 -10.67 1.95
CA THR A 279 -24.51 -9.29 2.21
C THR A 279 -23.33 -8.48 2.77
N PRO A 280 -23.08 -7.27 2.23
CA PRO A 280 -22.06 -6.37 2.78
C PRO A 280 -22.28 -6.12 4.28
N GLY A 281 -21.26 -6.35 5.10
CA GLY A 281 -21.30 -6.15 6.54
C GLY A 281 -21.91 -7.29 7.37
N ALA A 282 -22.28 -8.43 6.75
CA ALA A 282 -22.56 -9.64 7.51
C ALA A 282 -21.26 -10.26 8.05
N ASP A 283 -21.37 -10.89 9.22
CA ASP A 283 -20.25 -11.58 9.84
C ASP A 283 -19.78 -12.73 8.94
N PHE A 284 -18.48 -12.71 8.64
CA PHE A 284 -17.85 -13.79 7.92
C PHE A 284 -17.58 -14.94 8.90
N ASP A 285 -18.24 -16.09 8.69
CA ASP A 285 -18.00 -17.30 9.48
C ASP A 285 -16.66 -17.95 9.07
N ILE A 286 -15.59 -17.41 9.63
CA ILE A 286 -14.22 -17.85 9.38
C ILE A 286 -14.02 -19.32 9.78
N ASP A 287 -14.72 -19.84 10.80
CA ASP A 287 -14.58 -21.26 11.18
C ASP A 287 -15.26 -22.20 10.18
N ALA A 288 -16.45 -21.85 9.67
CA ALA A 288 -17.08 -22.61 8.60
C ALA A 288 -16.22 -22.60 7.33
N TRP A 289 -15.69 -21.42 6.96
CA TRP A 289 -14.78 -21.27 5.83
C TRP A 289 -13.51 -22.11 6.03
N ARG A 290 -12.88 -22.03 7.21
CA ARG A 290 -11.70 -22.84 7.60
C ARG A 290 -11.93 -24.33 7.42
N ARG A 291 -13.03 -24.86 7.96
CA ARG A 291 -13.32 -26.31 7.92
C ARG A 291 -13.51 -26.80 6.48
N ARG A 292 -14.24 -26.04 5.66
CA ARG A 292 -14.46 -26.40 4.24
C ARG A 292 -13.18 -26.23 3.42
N LEU A 293 -12.38 -25.20 3.70
CA LEU A 293 -11.14 -24.96 2.96
C LEU A 293 -10.11 -26.03 3.29
N LEU A 294 -10.01 -26.42 4.56
CA LEU A 294 -9.15 -27.53 4.98
C LEU A 294 -9.59 -28.85 4.32
N ALA A 295 -10.88 -29.13 4.26
CA ALA A 295 -11.40 -30.32 3.58
C ALA A 295 -11.05 -30.32 2.08
N TYR A 296 -11.22 -29.18 1.40
CA TYR A 296 -10.84 -29.01 -0.01
C TYR A 296 -9.33 -29.21 -0.23
N LEU A 297 -8.48 -28.51 0.53
CA LEU A 297 -7.04 -28.54 0.35
C LEU A 297 -6.41 -29.92 0.68
N THR A 298 -7.10 -30.76 1.45
CA THR A 298 -6.66 -32.13 1.76
C THR A 298 -7.22 -33.18 0.82
N ASP A 299 -8.17 -32.83 -0.05
CA ASP A 299 -8.73 -33.73 -1.06
C ASP A 299 -7.92 -33.69 -2.36
N ALA A 300 -6.86 -34.50 -2.40
CA ALA A 300 -6.00 -34.62 -3.57
C ALA A 300 -6.72 -35.07 -4.85
N LYS A 301 -7.90 -35.69 -4.77
CA LYS A 301 -8.65 -36.14 -5.96
C LYS A 301 -9.35 -34.95 -6.61
N VAL A 302 -10.10 -34.19 -5.83
CA VAL A 302 -10.81 -32.99 -6.28
C VAL A 302 -9.84 -31.98 -6.89
N ILE A 303 -8.72 -31.72 -6.22
CA ILE A 303 -7.72 -30.76 -6.70
C ILE A 303 -7.15 -31.21 -8.07
N ARG A 304 -6.89 -32.51 -8.25
CA ARG A 304 -6.40 -33.04 -9.53
C ARG A 304 -7.42 -32.87 -10.64
N GLU A 305 -8.71 -33.06 -10.37
CA GLU A 305 -9.78 -32.86 -11.36
C GLU A 305 -9.80 -31.42 -11.88
N ARG A 306 -9.46 -30.43 -11.03
CA ARG A 306 -9.44 -29.01 -11.41
C ARG A 306 -8.16 -28.55 -12.11
N PHE A 307 -6.99 -29.04 -11.68
CA PHE A 307 -5.69 -28.51 -12.11
C PHE A 307 -4.89 -29.39 -13.08
N ASN A 308 -5.35 -30.61 -13.43
CA ASN A 308 -4.65 -31.47 -14.39
C ASN A 308 -5.43 -31.68 -15.70
N GLU A 309 -4.75 -31.45 -16.83
CA GLU A 309 -5.09 -32.03 -18.13
C GLU A 309 -4.45 -33.42 -18.35
N ASN A 310 -3.37 -33.76 -17.62
CA ASN A 310 -2.65 -35.04 -17.74
C ASN A 310 -2.82 -35.91 -16.48
N THR A 311 -3.40 -37.11 -16.67
CA THR A 311 -3.59 -38.13 -15.62
C THR A 311 -2.26 -38.57 -15.00
N GLY A 312 -2.00 -38.21 -13.73
CA GLY A 312 -1.00 -38.87 -12.89
C GLY A 312 -0.07 -37.98 -12.03
N GLY A 313 0.02 -36.68 -12.29
CA GLY A 313 0.90 -35.77 -11.53
C GLY A 313 0.48 -35.56 -10.06
N PRO A 314 1.42 -35.22 -9.15
CA PRO A 314 1.08 -34.80 -7.78
C PRO A 314 0.15 -33.58 -7.80
N PRO A 315 -0.77 -33.42 -6.83
CA PRO A 315 -1.55 -32.19 -6.72
C PRO A 315 -0.62 -30.98 -6.48
N PRO A 316 -1.04 -29.77 -6.88
CA PRO A 316 -0.30 -28.55 -6.59
C PRO A 316 -0.04 -28.41 -5.09
N TYR A 317 1.14 -27.87 -4.79
CA TYR A 317 1.52 -27.45 -3.45
C TYR A 317 1.37 -25.94 -3.37
N TRP A 318 0.61 -25.40 -2.41
CA TRP A 318 0.35 -23.96 -2.37
C TRP A 318 1.34 -23.22 -1.48
N LEU A 319 1.83 -22.09 -1.99
CA LEU A 319 2.59 -21.11 -1.22
C LEU A 319 1.88 -19.77 -1.30
N LEU A 320 1.37 -19.32 -0.16
CA LEU A 320 0.73 -18.02 -0.02
C LEU A 320 1.74 -17.04 0.58
N VAL A 321 2.10 -16.03 -0.22
CA VAL A 321 2.90 -14.89 0.20
C VAL A 321 1.95 -13.73 0.48
N LEU A 322 1.89 -13.30 1.74
CA LEU A 322 1.18 -12.11 2.16
C LEU A 322 2.22 -11.00 2.35
N ASP A 323 2.22 -10.02 1.45
CA ASP A 323 3.14 -8.89 1.50
C ASP A 323 2.52 -7.72 2.28
N ASP A 324 3.31 -7.03 3.10
CA ASP A 324 2.86 -5.95 3.99
C ASP A 324 1.68 -6.31 4.94
N VAL A 325 1.72 -7.49 5.58
CA VAL A 325 0.67 -8.02 6.47
C VAL A 325 0.21 -7.06 7.57
N HIS A 326 1.13 -6.24 8.08
CA HIS A 326 0.83 -5.21 9.08
C HIS A 326 -0.29 -4.24 8.69
N HIS A 327 -0.58 -4.04 7.39
CA HIS A 327 -1.70 -3.22 6.93
C HIS A 327 -3.08 -3.80 7.30
N ILE A 328 -3.22 -5.12 7.27
CA ILE A 328 -4.51 -5.80 7.53
C ILE A 328 -4.57 -6.47 8.91
N LEU A 329 -3.42 -6.67 9.55
CA LEU A 329 -3.30 -7.38 10.84
C LEU A 329 -4.31 -6.92 11.92
N PRO A 330 -4.54 -5.61 12.15
CA PRO A 330 -5.45 -5.17 13.21
C PRO A 330 -6.89 -5.63 13.01
N GLU A 331 -7.35 -5.73 11.76
CA GLU A 331 -8.73 -6.08 11.43
C GLU A 331 -8.89 -7.56 11.09
N SER A 332 -7.85 -8.18 10.50
CA SER A 332 -7.89 -9.53 9.92
C SER A 332 -7.22 -10.62 10.75
N ARG A 333 -6.96 -10.35 12.04
CA ARG A 333 -6.22 -11.28 12.92
C ARG A 333 -6.82 -12.70 12.96
N LEU A 334 -8.15 -12.80 13.01
CA LEU A 334 -8.83 -14.10 13.09
C LEU A 334 -8.67 -14.90 11.79
N LEU A 335 -8.74 -14.24 10.63
CA LEU A 335 -8.51 -14.87 9.33
C LEU A 335 -7.05 -15.32 9.17
N LEU A 336 -6.09 -14.46 9.54
CA LEU A 336 -4.66 -14.77 9.43
C LEU A 336 -4.24 -15.94 10.35
N SER A 337 -4.72 -15.95 11.60
CA SER A 337 -4.49 -17.08 12.52
C SER A 337 -5.16 -18.37 12.03
N THR A 338 -6.32 -18.25 11.40
CA THR A 338 -7.01 -19.37 10.76
C THR A 338 -6.22 -19.94 9.58
N LEU A 339 -5.67 -19.08 8.71
CA LEU A 339 -4.80 -19.50 7.62
C LEU A 339 -3.56 -20.22 8.15
N LEU A 340 -2.95 -19.71 9.23
CA LEU A 340 -1.80 -20.35 9.87
C LEU A 340 -2.17 -21.75 10.38
N ASP A 341 -3.32 -21.90 11.02
CA ASP A 341 -3.81 -23.22 11.45
C ASP A 341 -4.05 -24.17 10.27
N ILE A 342 -4.60 -23.69 9.16
CA ILE A 342 -4.80 -24.51 7.94
C ILE A 342 -3.44 -24.97 7.39
N ALA A 343 -2.44 -24.09 7.35
CA ALA A 343 -1.10 -24.43 6.87
C ALA A 343 -0.43 -25.55 7.67
N THR A 344 -0.82 -25.75 8.94
CA THR A 344 -0.32 -26.89 9.74
C THR A 344 -0.93 -28.24 9.36
N LYS A 345 -2.05 -28.26 8.62
CA LYS A 345 -2.87 -29.46 8.35
C LYS A 345 -3.09 -29.74 6.87
N ALA A 346 -2.78 -28.78 6.00
CA ALA A 346 -2.98 -28.83 4.55
C ALA A 346 -1.65 -28.67 3.81
N PRO A 347 -1.58 -29.03 2.51
CA PRO A 347 -0.44 -28.73 1.64
C PRO A 347 -0.38 -27.22 1.27
N LEU A 348 -0.38 -26.36 2.28
CA LEU A 348 -0.32 -24.91 2.20
C LEU A 348 0.83 -24.42 3.08
N ARG A 349 1.75 -23.61 2.52
CA ARG A 349 2.74 -22.85 3.29
C ARG A 349 2.40 -21.37 3.26
N LEU A 350 2.70 -20.67 4.36
CA LEU A 350 2.53 -19.23 4.48
C LEU A 350 3.86 -18.52 4.60
N MET A 351 4.02 -17.46 3.82
CA MET A 351 5.10 -16.51 3.96
C MET A 351 4.50 -15.14 4.22
N MET A 352 4.84 -14.53 5.35
CA MET A 352 4.29 -13.25 5.77
C MET A 352 5.40 -12.21 5.84
N ILE A 353 5.29 -11.16 5.04
CA ILE A 353 6.22 -10.04 5.05
C ILE A 353 5.58 -8.90 5.83
N SER A 354 6.33 -8.31 6.76
CA SER A 354 5.82 -7.24 7.61
C SER A 354 6.89 -6.22 7.93
N ARG A 355 6.47 -4.98 8.22
CA ARG A 355 7.38 -3.96 8.74
C ARG A 355 7.69 -4.13 10.22
N THR A 356 6.79 -4.78 10.93
CA THR A 356 6.84 -5.00 12.38
C THR A 356 6.67 -6.47 12.71
N LYS A 357 7.12 -6.86 13.90
CA LYS A 357 6.84 -8.20 14.42
C LYS A 357 5.34 -8.43 14.52
N LEU A 358 4.91 -9.59 14.05
CA LEU A 358 3.51 -9.99 14.05
C LEU A 358 3.19 -10.64 15.39
N ASP A 359 2.10 -10.23 16.03
CA ASP A 359 1.61 -10.82 17.27
C ASP A 359 0.52 -11.88 17.00
N LEU A 360 0.53 -12.50 15.82
CA LEU A 360 -0.46 -13.48 15.36
C LEU A 360 -0.39 -14.84 16.07
N TYR A 361 0.77 -15.20 16.61
CA TYR A 361 1.07 -16.52 17.17
C TYR A 361 1.84 -16.39 18.49
N ASP A 362 1.88 -17.49 19.27
CA ASP A 362 2.60 -17.53 20.54
C ASP A 362 4.09 -17.78 20.29
N ARG A 363 4.98 -17.27 21.15
CA ARG A 363 6.42 -17.60 21.10
C ARG A 363 6.70 -19.10 21.16
N ARG A 364 5.81 -19.88 21.79
CA ARG A 364 5.85 -21.34 21.81
C ARG A 364 5.69 -21.95 20.41
N ASP A 365 4.94 -21.30 19.52
CA ASP A 365 4.78 -21.75 18.13
C ASP A 365 6.09 -21.62 17.36
N VAL A 366 6.95 -20.66 17.73
CA VAL A 366 8.28 -20.46 17.15
C VAL A 366 9.32 -21.40 17.78
N HIS A 367 9.47 -21.37 19.11
CA HIS A 367 10.63 -21.97 19.78
C HIS A 367 10.43 -23.43 20.21
N VAL A 368 9.18 -23.88 20.36
CA VAL A 368 8.86 -25.20 20.92
C VAL A 368 8.17 -26.09 19.90
N ARG A 369 7.17 -25.55 19.20
CA ARG A 369 6.36 -26.33 18.24
C ARG A 369 6.91 -26.29 16.82
N GLY A 370 7.78 -25.32 16.48
CA GLY A 370 8.37 -25.18 15.15
C GLY A 370 7.33 -24.96 14.05
N LEU A 371 6.24 -24.23 14.35
CA LEU A 371 5.17 -23.93 13.39
C LEU A 371 5.47 -22.68 12.57
N VAL A 372 6.18 -21.73 13.18
CA VAL A 372 6.53 -20.44 12.57
C VAL A 372 8.03 -20.23 12.69
N HIS A 373 8.69 -19.96 11.57
CA HIS A 373 10.06 -19.49 11.53
C HIS A 373 10.06 -17.96 11.47
N GLU A 374 10.85 -17.28 12.31
CA GLU A 374 10.97 -15.82 12.31
C GLU A 374 12.35 -15.40 11.77
N MET A 375 12.34 -14.44 10.85
CA MET A 375 13.54 -13.84 10.27
C MET A 375 13.40 -12.32 10.27
N SER A 376 14.25 -11.65 11.06
CA SER A 376 14.32 -10.19 11.06
C SER A 376 15.46 -9.70 10.16
N LEU A 377 15.13 -8.98 9.09
CA LEU A 377 16.08 -8.40 8.17
C LEU A 377 16.68 -7.11 8.73
N LYS A 378 18.02 -7.04 8.71
CA LYS A 378 18.82 -5.89 9.15
C LYS A 378 19.49 -5.20 7.97
N GLY A 379 20.17 -4.08 8.24
CA GLY A 379 21.10 -3.47 7.28
C GLY A 379 22.10 -4.48 6.72
N LEU A 380 22.50 -4.27 5.47
CA LEU A 380 23.56 -5.04 4.82
C LEU A 380 24.87 -4.90 5.60
N SER A 381 25.54 -6.03 5.79
CA SER A 381 26.87 -6.06 6.41
C SER A 381 27.91 -5.33 5.56
N ILE A 382 29.04 -4.95 6.18
CA ILE A 382 30.17 -4.34 5.45
C ILE A 382 30.64 -5.24 4.30
N SER A 383 30.73 -6.56 4.51
CA SER A 383 31.10 -7.51 3.44
C SER A 383 30.06 -7.57 2.32
N ALA A 384 28.78 -7.43 2.65
CA ALA A 384 27.71 -7.36 1.65
C ALA A 384 27.80 -6.06 0.82
N ILE A 385 28.09 -4.94 1.47
CA ILE A 385 28.33 -3.65 0.80
C ILE A 385 29.58 -3.72 -0.07
N GLU A 386 30.65 -4.36 0.39
CA GLU A 386 31.86 -4.56 -0.40
C GLU A 386 31.55 -5.33 -1.70
N SER A 387 30.83 -6.44 -1.61
CA SER A 387 30.38 -7.21 -2.78
C SER A 387 29.48 -6.37 -3.70
N TRP A 388 28.56 -5.61 -3.13
CA TRP A 388 27.66 -4.73 -3.88
C TRP A 388 28.45 -3.64 -4.64
N VAL A 389 29.39 -2.97 -3.97
CA VAL A 389 30.28 -1.98 -4.57
C VAL A 389 31.16 -2.60 -5.66
N GLN A 390 31.62 -3.84 -5.50
CA GLN A 390 32.39 -4.56 -6.53
C GLN A 390 31.58 -4.84 -7.80
N ASN A 391 30.26 -4.93 -7.71
CA ASN A 391 29.38 -5.16 -8.87
C ASN A 391 28.91 -3.88 -9.56
N LEU A 392 29.10 -2.71 -8.95
CA LEU A 392 28.76 -1.42 -9.58
C LEU A 392 29.64 -1.12 -10.79
N GLU A 393 29.00 -0.60 -11.86
CA GLU A 393 29.69 -0.08 -13.05
C GLU A 393 30.58 1.13 -12.70
N VAL A 394 30.09 2.01 -11.82
CA VAL A 394 30.82 3.18 -11.31
C VAL A 394 31.18 2.96 -9.85
N LYS A 395 32.49 2.91 -9.56
CA LYS A 395 32.95 2.74 -8.18
C LYS A 395 32.75 4.05 -7.39
N PRO A 396 32.10 4.01 -6.21
CA PRO A 396 32.02 5.14 -5.32
C PRO A 396 33.41 5.54 -4.81
N SER A 397 33.58 6.80 -4.45
CA SER A 397 34.81 7.35 -3.86
C SER A 397 35.07 6.89 -2.42
N LEU A 398 34.00 6.50 -1.71
CA LEU A 398 34.04 6.08 -0.32
C LEU A 398 34.40 4.59 -0.18
N SER A 399 35.02 4.24 0.95
CA SER A 399 35.23 2.83 1.30
C SER A 399 33.91 2.17 1.74
N PRO A 400 33.78 0.84 1.65
CA PRO A 400 32.60 0.11 2.13
C PRO A 400 32.25 0.42 3.60
N GLU A 401 33.25 0.63 4.46
CA GLU A 401 33.06 1.01 5.86
C GLU A 401 32.42 2.39 5.99
N SER A 402 32.90 3.37 5.22
CA SER A 402 32.32 4.72 5.21
C SER A 402 30.90 4.73 4.65
N ILE A 403 30.63 3.92 3.62
CA ILE A 403 29.28 3.76 3.05
C ILE A 403 28.34 3.12 4.08
N HIS A 404 28.81 2.09 4.79
CA HIS A 404 28.04 1.45 5.86
C HIS A 404 27.74 2.44 7.00
N GLU A 405 28.73 3.25 7.40
CA GLU A 405 28.55 4.26 8.44
C GLU A 405 27.55 5.35 8.03
N ALA A 406 27.62 5.79 6.77
CA ALA A 406 26.70 6.78 6.22
C ALA A 406 25.26 6.26 6.12
N THR A 407 25.08 5.03 5.62
CA THR A 407 23.75 4.50 5.24
C THR A 407 23.11 3.57 6.26
N GLY A 408 23.88 3.10 7.26
CA GLY A 408 23.47 1.99 8.14
C GLY A 408 23.29 0.67 7.41
N GLY A 409 23.86 0.54 6.19
CA GLY A 409 23.68 -0.62 5.32
C GLY A 409 22.28 -0.75 4.72
N HIS A 410 21.50 0.33 4.68
CA HIS A 410 20.15 0.28 4.12
C HIS A 410 20.17 0.07 2.60
N PRO A 411 19.61 -1.02 2.04
CA PRO A 411 19.66 -1.31 0.60
C PRO A 411 19.15 -0.18 -0.29
N LEU A 412 17.99 0.42 0.05
CA LEU A 412 17.48 1.57 -0.70
C LEU A 412 18.44 2.76 -0.74
N ALA A 413 19.21 3.01 0.33
CA ALA A 413 20.19 4.09 0.33
C ALA A 413 21.33 3.81 -0.65
N LEU A 414 21.77 2.55 -0.72
CA LEU A 414 22.75 2.11 -1.71
C LEU A 414 22.21 2.22 -3.13
N GLU A 415 20.97 1.79 -3.38
CA GLU A 415 20.32 1.93 -4.70
C GLU A 415 20.24 3.39 -5.15
N LEU A 416 19.86 4.30 -4.24
CA LEU A 416 19.87 5.74 -4.53
C LEU A 416 21.28 6.26 -4.82
N MET A 417 22.29 5.77 -4.08
CA MET A 417 23.70 6.13 -4.33
C MET A 417 24.17 5.63 -5.71
N GLU A 418 23.79 4.41 -6.13
CA GLU A 418 24.07 3.88 -7.46
C GLU A 418 23.43 4.73 -8.56
N MET A 419 22.15 5.08 -8.41
CA MET A 419 21.41 5.81 -9.45
C MET A 419 21.89 7.26 -9.64
N TYR A 420 22.23 7.94 -8.54
CA TYR A 420 22.52 9.38 -8.55
C TYR A 420 24.00 9.71 -8.37
N GLY A 421 24.84 8.73 -8.03
CA GLY A 421 26.27 8.93 -7.77
C GLY A 421 26.58 9.83 -6.57
N LEU A 422 25.59 10.11 -5.72
CA LEU A 422 25.69 11.00 -4.57
C LEU A 422 25.51 10.22 -3.27
N GLU A 423 26.33 10.56 -2.29
CA GLU A 423 26.43 9.89 -0.98
C GLU A 423 25.15 10.08 -0.12
N THR A 424 24.42 11.18 -0.34
CA THR A 424 23.12 11.49 0.30
C THR A 424 22.20 12.22 -0.70
N HIS A 425 21.20 11.52 -1.23
CA HIS A 425 20.23 12.11 -2.16
C HIS A 425 19.00 12.69 -1.42
N HIS A 426 18.32 13.69 -2.01
CA HIS A 426 17.10 14.27 -1.42
C HIS A 426 15.99 13.21 -1.20
N ASP A 427 15.90 12.23 -2.09
CA ASP A 427 14.90 11.15 -2.00
C ASP A 427 15.20 10.16 -0.87
N TRP A 428 16.47 10.02 -0.46
CA TRP A 428 16.84 9.23 0.71
C TRP A 428 16.29 9.86 1.99
N PHE A 429 16.43 11.18 2.13
CA PHE A 429 15.88 11.89 3.28
C PHE A 429 14.35 11.85 3.33
N ARG A 430 13.71 11.96 2.17
CA ARG A 430 12.26 11.81 2.07
C ARG A 430 11.80 10.43 2.51
N PHE A 431 12.50 9.38 2.09
CA PHE A 431 12.24 8.02 2.54
C PHE A 431 12.42 7.88 4.06
N LEU A 432 13.52 8.39 4.62
CA LEU A 432 13.74 8.39 6.07
C LEU A 432 12.57 9.04 6.80
N ASP A 433 12.01 10.14 6.27
CA ASP A 433 10.86 10.81 6.86
C ASP A 433 9.57 10.00 6.77
N GLU A 434 9.17 9.64 5.55
CA GLU A 434 7.87 9.03 5.28
C GLU A 434 7.78 7.61 5.84
N GLU A 435 8.87 6.84 5.75
CA GLU A 435 8.85 5.40 5.97
C GLU A 435 9.46 4.96 7.31
N ILE A 436 10.29 5.81 7.93
CA ILE A 436 10.94 5.51 9.21
C ILE A 436 10.50 6.50 10.29
N ILE A 437 10.88 7.77 10.18
CA ILE A 437 10.74 8.76 11.26
C ILE A 437 9.26 8.99 11.56
N ASN A 438 8.41 9.32 10.59
CA ASN A 438 7.02 9.72 10.83
C ASN A 438 6.14 8.59 11.39
N VAL A 439 6.50 7.33 11.11
CA VAL A 439 5.76 6.14 11.55
C VAL A 439 6.10 5.75 12.99
N LEU A 440 7.24 6.21 13.52
CA LEU A 440 7.66 5.89 14.89
C LEU A 440 6.78 6.59 15.95
N PRO A 441 6.59 5.95 17.13
CA PRO A 441 6.00 6.62 18.28
C PRO A 441 6.77 7.89 18.68
N GLU A 442 6.08 8.89 19.23
CA GLU A 442 6.69 10.17 19.61
C GLU A 442 7.86 10.03 20.61
N LYS A 443 7.80 9.05 21.52
CA LYS A 443 8.91 8.77 22.45
C LYS A 443 10.16 8.26 21.72
N ASP A 444 9.98 7.43 20.71
CA ASP A 444 11.07 6.84 19.92
C ASP A 444 11.71 7.91 19.04
N LYS A 445 10.88 8.79 18.45
CA LYS A 445 11.34 9.98 17.71
C LYS A 445 12.18 10.91 18.59
N GLU A 446 11.71 11.25 19.78
CA GLU A 446 12.45 12.14 20.70
C GLU A 446 13.78 11.52 21.15
N LEU A 447 13.83 10.20 21.35
CA LEU A 447 15.06 9.47 21.67
C LEU A 447 16.07 9.55 20.52
N LEU A 448 15.64 9.27 19.29
CA LEU A 448 16.49 9.36 18.10
C LEU A 448 16.96 10.80 17.86
N ALA A 449 16.06 11.78 17.97
CA ALA A 449 16.38 13.18 17.79
C ALA A 449 17.38 13.68 18.85
N THR A 450 17.22 13.26 20.11
CA THR A 450 18.19 13.57 21.17
C THR A 450 19.54 12.93 20.87
N LEU A 451 19.56 11.64 20.50
CA LEU A 451 20.79 10.93 20.16
C LEU A 451 21.49 11.49 18.92
N ALA A 452 20.76 12.16 18.01
CA ALA A 452 21.35 12.83 16.84
C ALA A 452 22.27 14.00 17.18
N HIS A 453 22.10 14.64 18.32
CA HIS A 453 23.00 15.69 18.80
C HIS A 453 24.29 15.14 19.45
N ALA A 454 24.38 13.82 19.64
CA ALA A 454 25.54 13.19 20.25
C ALA A 454 26.79 13.29 19.34
N THR A 455 27.92 13.70 19.92
CA THR A 455 29.22 13.71 19.23
C THR A 455 30.00 12.40 19.42
N LYS A 456 29.59 11.55 20.38
CA LYS A 456 30.16 10.23 20.69
C LYS A 456 29.07 9.28 21.18
N PRO A 457 29.27 7.95 21.13
CA PRO A 457 28.32 6.98 21.68
C PRO A 457 27.95 7.32 23.13
N ILE A 458 26.65 7.20 23.46
CA ILE A 458 26.10 7.61 24.76
C ILE A 458 25.65 6.39 25.56
N PRO A 459 26.11 6.18 26.80
CA PRO A 459 25.61 5.11 27.66
C PRO A 459 24.09 5.15 27.82
N TRP A 460 23.43 3.98 27.80
CA TRP A 460 21.97 3.90 27.88
C TRP A 460 21.38 4.65 29.10
N SER A 461 22.04 4.56 30.25
CA SER A 461 21.60 5.23 31.50
C SER A 461 21.50 6.74 31.38
N ASP A 462 22.32 7.33 30.51
CA ASP A 462 22.42 8.77 30.33
C ASP A 462 21.42 9.22 29.26
N LEU A 463 21.36 8.50 28.14
CA LEU A 463 20.34 8.74 27.11
C LEU A 463 18.91 8.59 27.67
N ALA A 464 18.66 7.57 28.49
CA ALA A 464 17.37 7.35 29.13
C ALA A 464 17.00 8.50 30.08
N ARG A 465 17.97 9.05 30.82
CA ARG A 465 17.76 10.20 31.71
C ARG A 465 17.42 11.47 30.92
N ALA A 466 18.16 11.73 29.84
CA ALA A 466 17.94 12.88 28.96
C ALA A 466 16.55 12.85 28.31
N CYS A 467 16.08 11.66 27.91
CA CYS A 467 14.79 11.49 27.22
C CYS A 467 13.62 11.20 28.17
N GLN A 468 13.84 11.16 29.49
CA GLN A 468 12.84 10.73 30.48
C GLN A 468 12.23 9.36 30.11
N TRP A 469 13.09 8.43 29.70
CA TRP A 469 12.70 7.10 29.26
C TRP A 469 12.71 6.11 30.43
N ASP A 470 11.53 5.58 30.74
CA ASP A 470 11.38 4.53 31.75
C ASP A 470 11.53 3.15 31.12
N GLY A 471 12.61 2.44 31.45
CA GLY A 471 12.79 1.03 31.11
C GLY A 471 14.10 0.69 30.38
N PRO A 472 14.19 -0.53 29.83
CA PRO A 472 15.35 -0.96 29.06
C PRO A 472 15.44 -0.26 27.70
N PRO A 473 16.58 -0.37 26.99
CA PRO A 473 16.73 0.16 25.64
C PRO A 473 15.61 -0.29 24.70
N PRO A 474 15.13 0.58 23.79
CA PRO A 474 14.07 0.25 22.85
C PRO A 474 14.53 -0.84 21.88
N LYS A 475 14.11 -2.08 22.16
CA LYS A 475 14.49 -3.27 21.38
C LYS A 475 14.15 -3.12 19.90
N ALA A 476 12.99 -2.55 19.58
CA ALA A 476 12.58 -2.36 18.20
C ALA A 476 13.59 -1.50 17.43
N LEU A 477 14.04 -0.37 17.99
CA LEU A 477 15.02 0.51 17.33
C LEU A 477 16.38 -0.18 17.11
N ILE A 478 16.80 -1.05 18.04
CA ILE A 478 18.05 -1.80 17.94
C ILE A 478 17.94 -2.95 16.93
N GLU A 479 16.87 -3.74 17.01
CA GLU A 479 16.62 -4.87 16.11
C GLU A 479 16.53 -4.41 14.66
N HIS A 480 15.93 -3.25 14.44
CA HIS A 480 15.77 -2.60 13.15
C HIS A 480 17.00 -1.80 12.68
N GLY A 481 18.06 -1.73 13.49
CA GLY A 481 19.31 -1.03 13.13
C GLY A 481 19.20 0.49 13.08
N LEU A 482 18.14 1.09 13.62
CA LEU A 482 17.99 2.54 13.74
C LEU A 482 18.91 3.09 14.85
N VAL A 483 19.15 2.28 15.88
CA VAL A 483 20.15 2.52 16.93
C VAL A 483 21.12 1.36 16.96
N THR A 484 22.41 1.67 16.95
CA THR A 484 23.51 0.70 17.08
C THR A 484 24.08 0.73 18.49
N GLU A 485 24.26 -0.43 19.09
CA GLU A 485 25.04 -0.58 20.33
C GLU A 485 26.53 -0.69 19.99
N ARG A 486 27.31 0.34 20.35
CA ARG A 486 28.77 0.32 20.31
C ARG A 486 29.32 0.03 21.72
N ALA A 487 30.61 -0.31 21.82
CA ALA A 487 31.26 -0.61 23.11
C ALA A 487 31.09 0.52 24.14
N ASP A 488 31.07 1.78 23.68
CA ASP A 488 30.98 2.97 24.52
C ASP A 488 29.54 3.51 24.68
N GLY A 489 28.53 2.88 24.08
CA GLY A 489 27.12 3.27 24.22
C GLY A 489 26.29 3.19 22.95
N MET A 490 25.10 3.79 23.01
CA MET A 490 24.13 3.89 21.91
C MET A 490 24.59 4.90 20.88
N TRP A 491 24.34 4.61 19.60
CA TRP A 491 24.72 5.46 18.47
C TRP A 491 23.70 5.37 17.34
N ILE A 492 23.63 6.38 16.47
CA ILE A 492 22.83 6.35 15.24
C ILE A 492 23.72 6.61 14.01
N HIS A 493 23.29 6.13 12.84
CA HIS A 493 24.02 6.30 11.59
C HIS A 493 23.96 7.73 11.05
N GLU A 494 24.97 8.13 10.26
CA GLU A 494 25.18 9.53 9.89
C GLU A 494 24.03 10.10 9.05
N ALA A 495 23.42 9.32 8.15
CA ALA A 495 22.29 9.83 7.38
C ALA A 495 21.04 10.11 8.24
N LEU A 496 20.78 9.27 9.25
CA LEU A 496 19.67 9.50 10.18
C LEU A 496 19.97 10.72 11.06
N LYS A 497 21.23 10.85 11.50
CA LYS A 497 21.73 12.00 12.24
C LYS A 497 21.60 13.29 11.46
N GLU A 498 22.12 13.33 10.23
CA GLU A 498 22.06 14.48 9.34
C GLU A 498 20.60 14.88 9.06
N ARG A 499 19.70 13.91 8.89
CA ARG A 499 18.28 14.21 8.71
C ARG A 499 17.67 14.84 9.96
N LEU A 500 17.88 14.26 11.13
CA LEU A 500 17.30 14.74 12.39
C LEU A 500 17.85 16.11 12.79
N LEU A 501 19.12 16.39 12.48
CA LEU A 501 19.76 17.69 12.72
C LEU A 501 19.28 18.82 11.79
N ARG A 502 18.58 18.50 10.69
CA ARG A 502 17.94 19.51 9.83
C ARG A 502 16.66 20.10 10.45
N GLU A 503 16.18 19.58 11.57
CA GLU A 503 15.13 20.23 12.37
C GLU A 503 15.71 21.49 13.04
N VAL A 504 15.22 22.68 12.64
CA VAL A 504 15.75 23.98 13.11
C VAL A 504 14.78 24.63 14.09
N GLY A 505 15.28 25.23 15.19
CA GLY A 505 14.49 26.05 16.11
C GLY A 505 14.86 25.89 17.60
N THR A 506 13.97 26.34 18.48
CA THR A 506 14.12 26.26 19.96
C THR A 506 14.20 24.82 20.48
N VAL A 507 13.55 23.89 19.78
CA VAL A 507 13.51 22.46 20.13
C VAL A 507 14.88 21.80 19.96
N ALA A 508 15.67 22.18 18.95
CA ALA A 508 17.02 21.65 18.72
C ALA A 508 17.99 22.13 19.82
N THR A 509 17.87 23.39 20.24
CA THR A 509 18.71 23.98 21.31
C THR A 509 18.36 23.38 22.68
N GLU A 510 17.09 23.11 22.96
CA GLU A 510 16.69 22.37 24.16
C GLU A 510 17.25 20.94 24.18
N ARG A 511 17.23 20.22 23.05
CA ARG A 511 17.76 18.84 22.95
C ARG A 511 19.27 18.78 23.15
N GLU A 512 20.03 19.71 22.58
CA GLU A 512 21.48 19.82 22.79
C GLU A 512 21.81 20.03 24.29
N SER A 513 21.06 20.91 24.96
CA SER A 513 21.22 21.16 26.39
C SER A 513 20.88 19.95 27.27
N LYS A 514 19.99 19.05 26.84
CA LYS A 514 19.66 17.82 27.58
C LYS A 514 20.84 16.86 27.67
N LEU A 515 21.71 16.83 26.65
CA LEU A 515 22.91 15.99 26.63
C LEU A 515 24.09 16.62 27.39
N GLU A 516 24.17 17.94 27.47
CA GLU A 516 25.21 18.62 28.28
C GLU A 516 24.96 18.49 29.80
N ASN A 517 23.70 18.28 30.20
CA ASN A 517 23.28 18.19 31.59
C ASN A 517 23.30 16.75 32.16
N VAL A 518 23.78 15.78 31.40
CA VAL A 518 23.84 14.35 31.77
C VAL A 518 25.25 13.84 31.54
#